data_AF-A0A8T4RRP6-F1
#
_entry.id   AF-A0A8T4RRP6-F1
#
_cell.length_a   1.000
_cell.length_b   1.000
_cell.length_c   1.000
_cell.angle_alpha   90.00
_cell.angle_beta   90.00
_cell.angle_gamma   90.00
#
_symmetry.space_group_name_H-M   'P 1'
#
loop_
_entity.id
_entity.type
_entity.pdbx_description
1 polymer ?
#
loop_
_entity_poly.entity_id
_entity_poly.type
_entity_poly.pdbx_seq_one_letter_code
_entity_poly.pdbx_strand_id
1 'polypeptide(L)'
;MEAKHEPKQIAIVRIAGEIRLKQEFLDTLRMLHLSKKHMCVVVPSTPNMLGMIKKIKDFVTWGEAQQETIQLLQEKRKKMTKTKQGKIVPQPFYRLSPPRGGFERKGIKVAYGVGGALGYRGEEINKLIQRMI
;
A
#
# COMPACT_ATOMS: atom_id res chain seq x y z
N MET A 1 19.95 11.99 24.72
CA MET A 1 18.49 11.89 24.47
C MET A 1 18.31 10.85 23.39
N GLU A 2 17.84 9.67 23.77
CA GLU A 2 17.74 8.51 22.89
C GLU A 2 16.61 8.75 21.90
N ALA A 3 16.97 8.96 20.63
CA ALA A 3 15.99 8.98 19.55
C ALA A 3 15.35 7.59 19.52
N LYS A 4 14.12 7.47 20.03
CA LYS A 4 13.29 6.27 19.87
C LYS A 4 13.21 6.00 18.37
N HIS A 5 13.99 5.06 17.87
CA HIS A 5 14.02 4.73 16.45
C HIS A 5 12.73 3.98 16.16
N GLU A 6 11.68 4.70 15.80
CA GLU A 6 10.42 4.08 15.37
C GLU A 6 10.73 3.13 14.20
N PRO A 7 10.16 1.92 14.21
CA PRO A 7 10.40 0.97 13.13
C PRO A 7 9.87 1.58 11.84
N LYS A 8 10.75 1.82 10.88
CA LYS A 8 10.36 2.37 9.57
C LYS A 8 9.31 1.46 8.95
N GLN A 9 8.13 2.01 8.66
CA GLN A 9 7.04 1.29 8.01
C GLN A 9 6.85 1.80 6.58
N ILE A 10 6.42 0.89 5.70
CA ILE A 10 6.15 1.19 4.30
C ILE A 10 4.67 0.94 4.05
N ALA A 11 3.98 1.96 3.54
CA ALA A 11 2.64 1.80 3.01
C ALA A 11 2.72 1.42 1.53
N ILE A 12 1.93 0.43 1.13
CA ILE A 12 1.82 -0.06 -0.25
C ILE A 12 0.37 0.07 -0.67
N VAL A 13 0.10 0.75 -1.78
CA VAL A 13 -1.26 0.91 -2.34
C VAL A 13 -1.33 0.26 -3.72
N ARG A 14 -2.34 -0.60 -3.91
CA ARG A 14 -2.61 -1.24 -5.20
C ARG A 14 -3.26 -0.27 -6.19
N ILE A 15 -2.61 -0.02 -7.31
CA ILE A 15 -3.09 0.92 -8.34
C ILE A 15 -3.65 0.19 -9.57
N ALA A 16 -2.88 -0.74 -10.14
CA ALA A 16 -3.23 -1.40 -11.40
C ALA A 16 -4.21 -2.57 -11.22
N GLY A 17 -4.90 -2.98 -12.29
CA GLY A 17 -5.74 -4.19 -12.32
C GLY A 17 -4.93 -5.47 -12.55
N GLU A 18 -5.60 -6.62 -12.67
CA GLU A 18 -4.95 -7.95 -12.87
C GLU A 18 -4.76 -8.36 -14.33
N ILE A 19 -5.27 -7.56 -15.28
CA ILE A 19 -5.30 -7.91 -16.71
C ILE A 19 -3.88 -8.16 -17.23
N ARG A 20 -3.65 -9.37 -17.77
CA ARG A 20 -2.39 -9.85 -18.34
C ARG A 20 -1.20 -9.88 -17.36
N LEU A 21 -1.43 -9.95 -16.05
CA LEU A 21 -0.34 -10.20 -15.10
C LEU A 21 0.11 -11.67 -15.17
N LYS A 22 1.44 -11.87 -15.16
CA LYS A 22 2.03 -13.20 -14.95
C LYS A 22 1.67 -13.69 -13.54
N GLN A 23 1.51 -15.01 -13.39
CA GLN A 23 1.10 -15.62 -12.12
C GLN A 23 2.03 -15.26 -10.95
N GLU A 24 3.35 -15.23 -11.18
CA GLU A 24 4.32 -14.89 -10.14
C GLU A 24 4.09 -13.51 -9.47
N PHE A 25 3.55 -12.55 -10.21
CA PHE A 25 3.21 -11.23 -9.67
C PHE A 25 1.89 -11.28 -8.92
N LEU A 26 0.91 -12.04 -9.42
CA LEU A 26 -0.37 -12.29 -8.72
C LEU A 26 -0.14 -12.96 -7.37
N ASP A 27 0.77 -13.93 -7.31
CA ASP A 27 1.11 -14.63 -6.08
C ASP A 27 1.77 -13.68 -5.08
N THR A 28 2.71 -12.85 -5.53
CA THR A 28 3.33 -11.83 -4.67
C THR A 28 2.29 -10.83 -4.13
N LEU A 29 1.34 -10.41 -4.97
CA LEU A 29 0.25 -9.52 -4.55
C LEU A 29 -0.68 -10.19 -3.53
N ARG A 30 -1.00 -11.48 -3.71
CA ARG A 30 -1.82 -12.23 -2.76
C ARG A 30 -1.10 -12.43 -1.42
N MET A 31 0.19 -12.74 -1.45
CA MET A 31 1.03 -12.86 -0.25
C MET A 31 1.07 -11.56 0.55
N LEU A 32 1.12 -10.41 -0.13
CA LEU A 32 1.06 -9.09 0.49
C LEU A 32 -0.37 -8.58 0.75
N HIS A 33 -1.40 -9.41 0.53
CA HIS A 33 -2.81 -9.04 0.69
C HIS A 33 -3.30 -7.85 -0.18
N LEU A 34 -2.75 -7.68 -1.38
CA LEU A 34 -3.05 -6.61 -2.34
C LEU A 34 -3.86 -7.10 -3.56
N SER A 35 -4.90 -7.91 -3.33
CA SER A 35 -5.65 -8.58 -4.40
C SER A 35 -6.56 -7.67 -5.25
N LYS A 36 -6.93 -6.48 -4.76
CA LYS A 36 -7.87 -5.57 -5.45
C LYS A 36 -7.31 -4.16 -5.52
N LYS A 37 -7.76 -3.39 -6.51
CA LYS A 37 -7.45 -1.97 -6.63
C LYS A 37 -7.80 -1.22 -5.34
N HIS A 38 -6.96 -0.25 -5.00
CA HIS A 38 -7.08 0.62 -3.84
C HIS A 38 -7.02 -0.11 -2.48
N MET A 39 -6.50 -1.34 -2.46
CA MET A 39 -6.06 -1.96 -1.21
C MET A 39 -4.75 -1.33 -0.76
N CYS A 40 -4.65 -1.08 0.53
CA CYS A 40 -3.47 -0.54 1.19
C CYS A 40 -3.00 -1.50 2.28
N VAL A 41 -1.69 -1.75 2.36
CA VAL A 41 -1.07 -2.59 3.38
C VAL A 41 0.15 -1.85 3.92
N VAL A 42 0.31 -1.88 5.25
CA VAL A 42 1.47 -1.30 5.94
C VAL A 42 2.35 -2.43 6.43
N VAL A 43 3.61 -2.43 6.04
CA VAL A 43 4.60 -3.48 6.37
C VAL A 43 5.86 -2.87 6.99
N PRO A 44 6.63 -3.61 7.78
CA PRO A 44 7.93 -3.15 8.25
C PRO A 44 8.92 -3.02 7.07
N SER A 45 9.83 -2.05 7.17
CA SER A 45 10.90 -1.80 6.19
C SER A 45 12.03 -2.82 6.36
N THR A 46 11.75 -4.08 6.02
CA THR A 46 12.76 -5.15 5.97
C THR A 46 13.23 -5.41 4.54
N PRO A 47 14.47 -5.87 4.32
CA PRO A 47 14.98 -6.19 2.98
C PRO A 47 14.09 -7.19 2.21
N ASN A 48 13.51 -8.17 2.90
CA ASN A 48 12.62 -9.16 2.30
C ASN A 48 11.32 -8.53 1.79
N MET A 49 10.71 -7.66 2.59
CA MET A 49 9.51 -6.91 2.17
C MET A 49 9.83 -6.00 0.98
N LEU A 50 10.94 -5.27 1.05
CA LEU A 50 11.41 -4.42 -0.04
C LEU A 50 11.64 -5.19 -1.34
N GLY A 51 12.20 -6.40 -1.26
CA GLY A 51 12.37 -7.29 -2.41
C GLY A 51 11.03 -7.64 -3.06
N MET A 52 10.03 -8.04 -2.27
CA MET A 52 8.68 -8.34 -2.77
C MET A 52 8.01 -7.11 -3.38
N ILE A 53 8.11 -5.95 -2.73
CA ILE A 53 7.52 -4.70 -3.23
C ILE A 53 8.15 -4.29 -4.57
N LYS A 54 9.48 -4.36 -4.69
CA LYS A 54 10.21 -4.07 -5.93
C LYS A 54 9.79 -5.01 -7.07
N LYS A 55 9.50 -6.29 -6.77
CA LYS A 55 8.99 -7.25 -7.76
C LYS A 55 7.66 -6.81 -8.38
N ILE A 56 6.76 -6.23 -7.58
CA ILE A 56 5.43 -5.79 -8.03
C ILE A 56 5.34 -4.29 -8.35
N LYS A 57 6.49 -3.61 -8.52
CA LYS A 57 6.57 -2.14 -8.63
C LYS A 57 5.68 -1.51 -9.71
N ASP A 58 5.44 -2.24 -10.79
CA ASP A 58 4.69 -1.76 -11.96
C ASP A 58 3.17 -1.84 -11.74
N PHE A 59 2.73 -2.18 -10.53
CA PHE A 59 1.33 -2.33 -10.21
C PHE A 59 0.89 -1.68 -8.90
N VAL A 60 1.85 -1.28 -8.08
CA VAL A 60 1.63 -0.63 -6.79
C VAL A 60 2.38 0.68 -6.73
N THR A 61 1.99 1.53 -5.79
CA THR A 61 2.84 2.62 -5.32
C THR A 61 3.14 2.43 -3.84
N TRP A 62 4.33 2.84 -3.41
CA TRP A 62 4.73 2.67 -2.01
C TRP A 62 5.67 3.77 -1.55
N GLY A 63 5.77 3.93 -0.23
CA GLY A 63 6.67 4.89 0.41
C GLY A 63 6.62 4.79 1.93
N GLU A 64 7.42 5.62 2.60
CA GLU A 64 7.47 5.71 4.06
C GLU A 64 6.14 6.17 4.63
N ALA A 65 5.54 5.32 5.46
CA ALA A 65 4.31 5.64 6.16
C ALA A 65 4.64 6.39 7.45
N GLN A 66 4.13 7.61 7.57
CA GLN A 66 4.22 8.39 8.80
C GLN A 66 3.24 7.86 9.85
N GLN A 67 3.58 8.04 11.12
CA GLN A 67 2.80 7.54 12.24
C GLN A 67 1.36 8.09 12.24
N GLU A 68 1.19 9.37 11.87
CA GLU A 68 -0.11 10.02 11.72
C GLU A 68 -0.96 9.36 10.63
N THR A 69 -0.34 8.97 9.51
CA THR A 69 -1.04 8.29 8.41
C THR A 69 -1.46 6.88 8.80
N ILE A 70 -0.63 6.17 9.56
CA ILE A 70 -0.95 4.83 10.08
C ILE A 70 -2.11 4.91 11.06
N GLN A 71 -2.09 5.88 11.98
CA GLN A 71 -3.19 6.13 12.91
C GLN A 71 -4.49 6.45 12.17
N LEU A 72 -4.43 7.33 11.17
CA LEU A 72 -5.58 7.69 10.33
C LEU A 72 -6.18 6.46 9.62
N LEU A 73 -5.34 5.55 9.10
CA LEU A 73 -5.79 4.30 8.49
C LEU A 73 -6.46 3.38 9.51
N GLN A 74 -5.88 3.24 10.69
CA GLN A 74 -6.43 2.42 11.77
C GLN A 74 -7.78 2.96 12.27
N GLU A 75 -7.91 4.27 12.40
CA GLU A 75 -9.14 4.91 12.86
C GLU A 75 -10.25 4.78 11.81
N LYS A 76 -9.97 5.16 10.55
CA LYS A 76 -11.02 5.33 9.54
C LYS A 76 -11.30 4.08 8.71
N ARG A 77 -10.33 3.18 8.57
CA ARG A 77 -10.38 2.08 7.59
C ARG A 77 -10.18 0.69 8.18
N LYS A 78 -9.84 0.55 9.48
CA LYS A 78 -9.71 -0.76 10.13
C LYS A 78 -11.04 -1.49 10.08
N LYS A 79 -10.99 -2.75 9.62
CA LYS A 79 -12.13 -3.66 9.63
C LYS A 79 -11.74 -4.93 10.36
N MET A 80 -12.69 -5.48 11.10
CA MET A 80 -12.54 -6.79 11.71
C MET A 80 -13.08 -7.87 10.78
N THR A 81 -12.51 -9.05 10.83
CA THR A 81 -12.96 -10.23 10.09
C THR A 81 -12.95 -11.44 11.01
N LYS A 82 -13.79 -12.43 10.69
CA LYS A 82 -13.92 -13.67 11.46
C LYS A 82 -13.06 -14.75 10.81
N THR A 83 -12.18 -15.38 11.57
CA THR A 83 -11.39 -16.53 11.10
C THR A 83 -12.26 -17.77 10.96
N LYS A 84 -11.74 -18.81 10.30
CA LYS A 84 -12.41 -20.11 10.20
C LYS A 84 -12.75 -20.70 11.58
N GLN A 85 -11.92 -20.45 12.57
CA GLN A 85 -12.11 -20.86 13.97
C GLN A 85 -13.06 -19.94 14.76
N GLY A 86 -13.69 -18.96 14.09
CA GLY A 86 -14.65 -18.06 14.70
C GLY A 86 -14.06 -16.86 15.44
N LYS A 87 -12.73 -16.71 15.50
CA LYS A 87 -12.07 -15.59 16.18
C LYS A 87 -12.20 -14.31 15.36
N ILE A 88 -12.53 -13.20 16.01
CA ILE A 88 -12.58 -11.88 15.37
C ILE A 88 -11.18 -11.26 15.43
N VAL A 89 -10.60 -10.94 14.26
CA VAL A 89 -9.24 -10.37 14.11
C VAL A 89 -9.27 -9.18 13.14
N PRO A 90 -8.34 -8.21 13.25
CA PRO A 90 -8.26 -7.13 12.26
C PRO A 90 -7.86 -7.69 10.89
N GLN A 91 -8.42 -7.12 9.82
CA GLN A 91 -7.97 -7.41 8.47
C GLN A 91 -6.52 -6.92 8.29
N PRO A 92 -5.68 -7.65 7.54
CA PRO A 92 -4.28 -7.27 7.31
C PRO A 92 -4.11 -6.15 6.28
N PHE A 93 -5.21 -5.57 5.79
CA PHE A 93 -5.23 -4.53 4.78
C PHE A 93 -6.31 -3.50 5.07
N TYR A 94 -6.17 -2.34 4.46
CA TYR A 94 -7.16 -1.27 4.44
C TYR A 94 -7.74 -1.13 3.04
N ARG A 95 -9.06 -1.00 2.92
CA ARG A 95 -9.71 -0.66 1.65
C ARG A 95 -9.89 0.84 1.54
N LEU A 96 -9.21 1.45 0.58
CA LEU A 96 -9.27 2.88 0.33
C LEU A 96 -10.26 3.22 -0.78
N SER A 97 -10.72 4.46 -0.79
CA SER A 97 -11.43 5.05 -1.92
C SER A 97 -10.44 5.44 -3.04
N PRO A 98 -10.88 5.64 -4.29
CA PRO A 98 -10.05 6.32 -5.29
C PRO A 98 -9.59 7.70 -4.79
N PRO A 99 -8.43 8.22 -5.22
CA PRO A 99 -7.94 9.51 -4.74
C PRO A 99 -8.84 10.65 -5.23
N ARG A 100 -9.21 11.55 -4.32
CA ARG A 100 -9.81 12.84 -4.67
C ARG A 100 -8.85 13.63 -5.58
N GLY A 101 -9.38 14.17 -6.68
CA GLY A 101 -8.58 14.84 -7.72
C GLY A 101 -7.82 13.89 -8.67
N GLY A 102 -8.01 12.58 -8.54
CA GLY A 102 -7.40 11.59 -9.42
C GLY A 102 -5.93 11.31 -9.12
N PHE A 103 -5.30 10.52 -9.99
CA PHE A 103 -3.87 10.21 -9.94
C PHE A 103 -3.05 11.28 -10.67
N GLU A 104 -1.75 11.09 -10.68
CA GLU A 104 -0.76 11.96 -11.29
C GLU A 104 -1.01 12.12 -12.80
N ARG A 105 -0.56 13.26 -13.35
CA ARG A 105 -0.93 13.73 -14.70
C ARG A 105 -0.61 12.73 -15.81
N LYS A 106 0.50 11.97 -15.72
CA LYS A 106 0.86 10.97 -16.74
C LYS A 106 0.13 9.63 -16.58
N GLY A 107 -0.76 9.52 -15.60
CA GLY A 107 -1.67 8.40 -15.42
C GLY A 107 -1.12 7.22 -14.62
N ILE A 108 -1.98 6.22 -14.46
CA ILE A 108 -1.81 5.13 -13.48
C ILE A 108 -0.84 4.02 -13.89
N LYS A 109 -0.37 4.03 -15.15
CA LYS A 109 0.54 3.00 -15.71
C LYS A 109 1.97 3.52 -15.90
N VAL A 110 2.26 4.71 -15.40
CA VAL A 110 3.56 5.37 -15.55
C VAL A 110 4.23 5.45 -14.18
N ALA A 111 5.57 5.38 -14.16
CA ALA A 111 6.36 5.49 -12.94
C ALA A 111 6.26 6.90 -12.31
N TYR A 112 6.29 6.97 -10.98
CA TYR A 112 6.12 8.19 -10.20
C TYR A 112 7.21 9.22 -10.48
N GLY A 113 8.48 8.79 -10.56
CA GLY A 113 9.62 9.68 -10.81
C GLY A 113 9.56 10.47 -12.13
N VAL A 114 8.73 10.04 -13.09
CA VAL A 114 8.51 10.78 -14.35
C VAL A 114 7.11 11.43 -14.42
N GLY A 115 6.36 11.43 -13.32
CA GLY A 115 5.04 12.07 -13.20
C GLY A 115 3.83 11.12 -13.34
N GLY A 116 4.03 9.81 -13.17
CA GLY A 116 2.96 8.80 -13.11
C GLY A 116 2.58 8.39 -11.68
N ALA A 117 1.85 7.29 -11.52
CA ALA A 117 1.35 6.85 -10.21
C ALA A 117 2.14 5.69 -9.57
N LEU A 118 2.85 4.89 -10.36
CA LEU A 118 3.44 3.61 -9.92
C LEU A 118 4.85 3.77 -9.36
N GLY A 119 5.29 2.81 -8.55
CA GLY A 119 6.66 2.85 -8.04
C GLY A 119 6.78 3.48 -6.65
N TYR A 120 8.03 3.64 -6.23
CA TYR A 120 8.41 4.33 -5.01
C TYR A 120 8.13 5.83 -5.13
N ARG A 121 7.48 6.41 -4.12
CA ARG A 121 7.16 7.84 -4.04
C ARG A 121 7.59 8.52 -2.75
N GLY A 122 8.33 7.82 -1.89
CA GLY A 122 8.78 8.38 -0.62
C GLY A 122 7.63 8.78 0.32
N GLU A 123 7.84 9.83 1.09
CA GLU A 123 6.85 10.40 2.02
C GLU A 123 5.58 10.94 1.34
N GLU A 124 5.59 11.19 0.02
CA GLU A 124 4.40 11.66 -0.72
C GLU A 124 3.28 10.60 -0.78
N ILE A 125 3.55 9.37 -0.33
CA ILE A 125 2.52 8.33 -0.11
C ILE A 125 1.48 8.78 0.91
N ASN A 126 1.89 9.55 1.93
CA ASN A 126 1.02 10.01 3.00
C ASN A 126 -0.06 10.95 2.44
N LYS A 127 0.33 11.90 1.56
CA LYS A 127 -0.60 12.78 0.85
C LYS A 127 -1.55 12.02 -0.07
N LEU A 128 -1.08 10.97 -0.75
CA LEU A 128 -1.96 10.12 -1.57
C LEU A 128 -3.00 9.42 -0.70
N ILE A 129 -2.58 8.79 0.39
CA ILE A 129 -3.47 8.08 1.31
C ILE A 129 -4.53 9.03 1.89
N GLN A 130 -4.14 10.24 2.29
CA GLN A 130 -5.08 11.26 2.76
C GLN A 130 -6.16 11.59 1.72
N ARG A 131 -5.82 11.68 0.43
CA ARG A 131 -6.80 11.89 -0.65
C ARG A 131 -7.68 10.66 -0.93
N MET A 132 -7.27 9.47 -0.50
CA MET A 132 -7.96 8.20 -0.71
C MET A 132 -8.82 7.76 0.50
N ILE A 133 -8.77 8.52 1.59
CA ILE A 133 -9.62 8.32 2.78
C ILE A 133 -10.87 9.18 2.69
#